data_AF-A0A2W6WAE8-F1
#
_entry.id   AF-A0A2W6WAE8-F1
#
_cell.length_a   1.000
_cell.length_b   1.000
_cell.length_c   1.000
_cell.angle_alpha   90.00
_cell.angle_beta   90.00
_cell.angle_gamma   90.00
#
_symmetry.space_group_name_H-M   'P 1'
#
loop_
_entity.id
_entity.type
_entity.pdbx_description
1 polymer ?
#
loop_
_entity_poly.entity_id
_entity_poly.type
_entity_poly.pdbx_seq_one_letter_code
_entity_poly.pdbx_strand_id
1 'polypeptide(L)'
;MDDSNIWSVDTLAARNLLAHLNLEASPEALELVGRHLAAHRQNSMGWAAERARSVLGRVLDANPPEHLAHDNEDWLRGYHYAGQQVLTIQPDELLSLGPKRKQSKGQILRGMVRQARKSEALRLQAR
;
A
#
# COMPACT_ATOMS: atom_id res chain seq x y z
N MET A 1 15.83 -15.75 -0.04
CA MET A 1 14.74 -15.02 -0.71
C MET A 1 14.51 -15.77 -1.99
N ASP A 2 13.40 -16.49 -2.10
CA ASP A 2 13.23 -17.54 -3.12
C ASP A 2 12.88 -16.93 -4.48
N ASP A 3 13.67 -17.27 -5.49
CA ASP A 3 13.77 -16.61 -6.81
C ASP A 3 12.62 -16.99 -7.78
N SER A 4 11.56 -17.64 -7.30
CA SER A 4 10.45 -18.11 -8.16
C SER A 4 9.08 -17.55 -7.78
N ASN A 5 8.99 -16.25 -7.49
CA ASN A 5 7.71 -15.59 -7.20
C ASN A 5 6.92 -15.23 -8.49
N ILE A 6 6.96 -16.10 -9.50
CA ILE A 6 6.17 -15.98 -10.74
C ILE A 6 4.72 -16.27 -10.37
N TRP A 7 3.85 -15.27 -10.47
CA TRP A 7 2.43 -15.48 -10.20
C TRP A 7 1.75 -16.12 -11.40
N SER A 8 0.61 -16.77 -11.17
CA SER A 8 -0.23 -17.32 -12.24
C SER A 8 -0.62 -16.28 -13.30
N VAL A 9 -0.76 -15.02 -12.88
CA VAL A 9 -0.97 -13.87 -13.77
C VAL A 9 0.24 -13.62 -14.68
N ASP A 10 1.47 -13.75 -14.17
CA ASP A 10 2.69 -13.53 -14.94
C ASP A 10 2.87 -14.66 -15.99
N THR A 11 2.53 -15.91 -15.64
CA THR A 11 2.52 -17.04 -16.57
C THR A 11 1.45 -16.89 -17.66
N LEU A 12 0.25 -16.42 -17.30
CA LEU A 12 -0.82 -16.16 -18.26
C LEU A 12 -0.44 -15.03 -19.23
N ALA A 13 0.14 -13.95 -18.70
CA ALA A 13 0.63 -12.84 -19.50
C ALA A 13 1.77 -13.28 -20.44
N ALA A 14 2.69 -14.13 -19.97
CA ALA A 14 3.74 -14.70 -20.80
C ALA A 14 3.18 -15.52 -21.96
N ARG A 15 2.19 -16.38 -21.69
CA ARG A 15 1.52 -17.18 -22.73
C ARG A 15 0.81 -16.31 -23.76
N ASN A 16 0.09 -15.27 -23.31
CA ASN A 16 -0.60 -14.35 -24.22
C ASN A 16 0.38 -13.56 -25.09
N LEU A 17 1.51 -13.12 -24.51
CA LEU A 17 2.54 -12.40 -25.24
C LEU A 17 3.18 -13.27 -26.32
N LEU A 18 3.59 -14.50 -25.98
CA LEU A 18 4.18 -15.43 -26.94
C LEU A 18 3.20 -15.76 -28.08
N ALA A 19 1.92 -16.01 -27.74
CA ALA A 19 0.88 -16.25 -28.74
C ALA A 19 0.68 -15.03 -29.66
N HIS A 20 0.69 -13.81 -29.13
CA HIS A 20 0.54 -12.58 -29.93
C HIS A 20 1.72 -12.35 -30.88
N LEU A 21 2.93 -12.72 -30.45
CA LEU A 21 4.14 -12.65 -31.28
C LEU A 21 4.29 -13.84 -32.23
N ASN A 22 3.31 -14.75 -32.25
CA ASN A 22 3.33 -15.98 -33.03
C ASN A 22 4.57 -16.86 -32.76
N LEU A 23 5.03 -16.84 -31.50
CA LEU A 23 6.15 -17.63 -31.00
C LEU A 23 5.65 -18.87 -30.27
N GLU A 24 6.41 -19.95 -30.34
CA GLU A 24 6.07 -21.20 -29.65
C GLU A 24 6.18 -21.03 -28.13
N ALA A 25 5.13 -21.43 -27.41
CA ALA A 25 5.06 -21.33 -25.96
C ALA A 25 5.65 -22.59 -25.30
N SER A 26 6.95 -22.81 -25.48
CA SER A 26 7.66 -23.88 -24.75
C SER A 26 7.64 -23.60 -23.24
N PRO A 27 7.73 -24.63 -22.39
CA PRO A 27 7.83 -24.46 -20.94
C PRO A 27 8.95 -23.50 -20.51
N GLU A 28 10.11 -23.60 -21.16
CA GLU A 28 11.29 -22.77 -20.88
C GLU A 28 11.06 -21.32 -21.31
N ALA A 29 10.42 -21.09 -22.45
CA ALA A 29 10.06 -19.76 -22.92
C ALA A 29 9.01 -19.10 -22.01
N LEU A 30 8.02 -19.87 -21.56
CA LEU A 30 7.01 -19.40 -20.60
C LEU A 30 7.63 -19.03 -19.25
N GLU A 31 8.58 -19.82 -18.76
CA GLU A 31 9.28 -19.52 -17.51
C GLU A 31 10.17 -18.29 -17.63
N LEU A 32 10.93 -18.16 -18.73
CA LEU A 32 11.79 -17.00 -18.98
C LEU A 32 10.99 -15.70 -19.08
N VAL A 33 9.95 -15.69 -19.92
CA VAL A 33 9.08 -14.52 -20.10
C VAL A 33 8.30 -14.23 -18.82
N GLY A 34 7.82 -15.27 -18.12
CA GLY A 34 7.14 -15.15 -16.83
C GLY A 34 8.00 -14.48 -15.76
N ARG A 35 9.29 -14.84 -15.67
CA ARG A 35 10.25 -14.15 -14.76
C ARG A 35 10.45 -12.69 -15.12
N HIS A 36 10.61 -12.37 -16.40
CA HIS A 36 10.74 -10.99 -16.84
C HIS A 36 9.50 -10.15 -16.50
N LEU A 37 8.30 -10.71 -16.70
CA LEU A 37 7.05 -10.03 -16.35
C LEU A 37 6.88 -9.87 -14.85
N ALA A 38 7.25 -10.88 -14.05
CA ALA A 38 7.24 -10.79 -12.60
C ALA A 38 8.18 -9.68 -12.09
N ALA A 39 9.41 -9.61 -12.62
CA ALA A 39 10.36 -8.55 -12.29
C ALA A 39 9.84 -7.16 -12.70
N HIS A 40 9.27 -7.04 -13.91
CA HIS A 40 8.66 -5.78 -14.36
C HIS A 40 7.50 -5.35 -13.47
N ARG A 41 6.64 -6.29 -13.05
CA ARG A 41 5.54 -6.03 -12.13
C ARG A 41 6.03 -5.55 -10.77
N GLN A 42 7.05 -6.20 -10.20
CA GLN A 42 7.66 -5.78 -8.93
C GLN A 42 8.22 -4.37 -9.02
N ASN A 43 8.99 -4.06 -10.07
CA ASN A 43 9.52 -2.72 -10.31
C ASN A 43 8.40 -1.67 -10.47
N SER A 44 7.36 -1.99 -11.24
CA SER A 44 6.21 -1.11 -11.46
C SER A 44 5.40 -0.87 -10.17
N MET A 45 5.24 -1.91 -9.36
CA MET A 45 4.60 -1.83 -8.05
C MET A 45 5.42 -0.96 -7.09
N GLY A 46 6.74 -1.12 -7.04
CA GLY A 46 7.63 -0.26 -6.25
C GLY A 46 7.46 1.21 -6.62
N TRP A 47 7.48 1.53 -7.92
CA TRP A 47 7.24 2.90 -8.40
C TRP A 47 5.85 3.44 -8.04
N ALA A 48 4.81 2.61 -8.13
CA ALA A 48 3.45 2.99 -7.74
C ALA A 48 3.36 3.31 -6.24
N ALA A 49 4.04 2.53 -5.40
CA ALA A 49 4.09 2.75 -3.97
C ALA A 49 4.88 4.02 -3.60
N GLU A 50 6.02 4.27 -4.24
CA GLU A 50 6.77 5.54 -4.09
C GLU A 50 5.93 6.75 -4.47
N ARG A 51 5.19 6.65 -5.60
CA ARG A 51 4.29 7.70 -6.04
C ARG A 51 3.14 7.93 -5.06
N ALA A 52 2.57 6.86 -4.50
CA ALA A 52 1.54 6.97 -3.47
C ALA A 52 2.07 7.66 -2.21
N ARG A 53 3.27 7.29 -1.75
CA ARG A 53 3.94 7.96 -0.62
C ARG A 53 4.16 9.45 -0.89
N SER A 54 4.65 9.80 -2.08
CA SER A 54 4.85 11.20 -2.49
C SER A 54 3.54 11.99 -2.56
N VAL A 55 2.45 11.40 -3.04
CA VAL A 55 1.12 12.03 -3.03
C VAL A 55 0.64 12.26 -1.60
N LEU A 56 0.75 11.26 -0.73
CA LEU A 56 0.36 11.38 0.68
C LEU A 56 1.14 12.48 1.40
N GLY A 57 2.46 12.54 1.20
CA GLY A 57 3.30 13.62 1.73
C GLY A 57 2.81 14.99 1.29
N ARG A 58 2.60 15.19 -0.03
CA ARG A 58 2.08 16.46 -0.56
C ARG A 58 0.70 16.83 0.00
N VAL A 59 -0.19 15.86 0.20
CA VAL A 59 -1.52 16.13 0.78
C VAL A 59 -1.41 16.58 2.23
N LEU A 60 -0.50 16.00 3.01
CA LEU A 60 -0.21 16.46 4.37
C LEU A 60 0.37 17.87 4.33
N ASP A 61 1.41 18.12 3.53
CA ASP A 61 2.03 19.45 3.43
C ASP A 61 1.05 20.55 3.00
N ALA A 62 0.11 20.24 2.12
CA ALA A 62 -0.91 21.18 1.65
C ALA A 62 -2.05 21.43 2.65
N ASN A 63 -2.17 20.63 3.71
CA ASN A 63 -3.20 20.76 4.74
C ASN A 63 -2.55 20.87 6.13
N PRO A 64 -1.75 21.92 6.37
CA PRO A 64 -1.05 22.07 7.63
C PRO A 64 -2.07 22.17 8.78
N PRO A 65 -1.74 21.59 9.94
CA PRO A 65 -2.68 21.47 11.05
C PRO A 65 -3.11 22.84 11.60
N GLU A 66 -2.30 23.88 11.37
CA GLU A 66 -2.58 25.28 11.67
C GLU A 66 -3.90 25.78 11.05
N HIS A 67 -4.31 25.21 9.90
CA HIS A 67 -5.58 25.55 9.24
C HIS A 67 -6.78 24.75 9.77
N LEU A 68 -6.53 23.71 10.57
CA LEU A 68 -7.54 22.78 11.12
C LEU A 68 -7.62 22.83 12.65
N ALA A 69 -6.71 23.56 13.29
CA ALA A 69 -6.65 23.73 14.74
C ALA A 69 -7.76 24.67 15.21
N HIS A 70 -8.92 24.10 15.48
CA HIS A 70 -9.78 24.59 16.55
C HIS A 70 -9.52 23.68 17.76
N ASP A 71 -8.67 24.15 18.68
CA ASP A 71 -8.53 23.74 20.10
C ASP A 71 -8.45 22.24 20.47
N ASN A 72 -7.95 21.38 19.58
CA ASN A 72 -7.88 19.94 19.87
C ASN A 72 -6.45 19.38 19.76
N GLU A 73 -5.74 19.30 20.90
CA GLU A 73 -4.41 18.69 21.02
C GLU A 73 -4.37 17.23 20.56
N ASP A 74 -5.46 16.47 20.74
CA ASP A 74 -5.53 15.07 20.30
C ASP A 74 -5.57 14.99 18.77
N TRP A 75 -6.21 15.96 18.11
CA TRP A 75 -6.22 16.04 16.66
C TRP A 75 -4.84 16.34 16.09
N LEU A 76 -4.13 17.30 16.69
CA LEU A 76 -2.75 17.65 16.31
C LEU A 76 -1.82 16.44 16.46
N ARG A 77 -1.95 15.71 17.57
CA ARG A 77 -1.17 14.49 17.84
C ARG A 77 -1.46 13.38 16.82
N GLY A 78 -2.73 13.18 16.47
CA GLY A 78 -3.14 12.23 15.44
C GLY A 78 -2.61 12.59 14.05
N TYR A 79 -2.60 13.88 13.72
CA TYR A 79 -2.05 14.40 12.47
C TYR A 79 -0.54 14.12 12.35
N HIS A 80 0.24 14.48 13.37
CA HIS A 80 1.69 14.20 13.38
C HIS A 80 2.00 12.71 13.34
N TYR A 81 1.22 11.90 14.06
CA TYR A 81 1.36 10.44 14.01
C TYR A 81 1.11 9.90 12.60
N ALA A 82 0.04 10.34 11.92
CA ALA A 82 -0.23 9.93 10.55
C ALA A 82 0.89 10.35 9.58
N GLY A 83 1.43 11.56 9.75
CA GLY A 83 2.57 12.03 8.96
C GLY A 83 3.83 11.18 9.17
N GLN A 84 4.16 10.84 10.42
CA GLN A 84 5.27 9.94 10.73
C GLN A 84 5.06 8.57 10.08
N GLN A 85 3.86 7.99 10.16
CA GLN A 85 3.56 6.70 9.53
C GLN A 85 3.75 6.74 8.01
N VAL A 86 3.36 7.83 7.33
CA VAL A 86 3.57 7.99 5.88
C VAL A 86 5.06 8.09 5.52
N LEU A 87 5.87 8.70 6.38
CA LEU A 87 7.31 8.82 6.17
C LEU A 87 8.06 7.50 6.43
N THR A 88 7.60 6.71 7.39
CA THR A 88 8.26 5.46 7.80
C THR A 88 7.77 4.22 7.08
N ILE A 89 6.59 4.26 6.44
CA ILE A 89 6.05 3.10 5.72
C ILE A 89 6.96 2.75 4.54
N GLN A 90 7.34 1.49 4.45
CA GLN A 90 8.11 1.02 3.30
C GLN A 90 7.18 0.89 2.08
N PRO A 91 7.68 1.17 0.86
CA PRO A 91 6.90 0.99 -0.37
C PRO A 91 6.25 -0.40 -0.47
N ASP A 92 6.94 -1.43 0.02
CA ASP A 92 6.51 -2.82 -0.02
C ASP A 92 5.30 -3.08 0.91
N GLU A 93 5.24 -2.35 2.03
CA GLU A 93 4.13 -2.40 2.98
C GLU A 93 2.88 -1.73 2.38
N LEU A 94 3.06 -0.67 1.59
CA LEU A 94 1.96 -0.02 0.84
C LEU A 94 1.33 -0.98 -0.17
N LEU A 95 2.13 -1.83 -0.82
CA LEU A 95 1.65 -2.84 -1.77
C LEU A 95 0.89 -3.98 -1.07
N SER A 96 1.22 -4.22 0.19
CA SER A 96 0.57 -5.23 1.04
C SER A 96 -0.75 -4.74 1.65
N LEU A 97 -1.02 -3.43 1.59
CA LEU A 97 -2.33 -2.85 1.90
C LEU A 97 -3.29 -3.17 0.75
N GLY A 98 -3.79 -4.41 0.73
CA GLY A 98 -4.85 -4.82 -0.18
C GLY A 98 -6.01 -3.82 -0.18
N PRO A 99 -6.81 -3.76 -1.26
CA PRO A 99 -7.86 -2.76 -1.39
C PRO A 99 -8.85 -2.86 -0.23
N LYS A 100 -8.69 -1.99 0.79
CA LYS A 100 -9.71 -1.82 1.81
C LYS A 100 -10.92 -1.26 1.09
N ARG A 101 -12.06 -1.99 1.17
CA ARG A 101 -13.38 -1.53 0.73
C ARG A 101 -13.48 -0.03 0.97
N LYS A 102 -13.76 0.78 -0.06
CA LYS A 102 -13.87 2.25 0.06
C LYS A 102 -14.72 2.58 1.27
N GLN A 103 -14.08 3.05 2.34
CA GLN A 103 -14.77 3.40 3.58
C GLN A 103 -15.31 4.82 3.43
N SER A 104 -16.59 5.02 3.77
CA SER A 104 -17.13 6.38 3.88
C SER A 104 -16.45 7.12 5.04
N LYS A 105 -16.42 8.46 5.00
CA LYS A 105 -15.87 9.29 6.08
C LYS A 105 -16.39 8.87 7.46
N GLY A 106 -17.68 8.58 7.56
CA GLY A 106 -18.30 8.09 8.80
C GLY A 106 -17.81 6.70 9.24
N GLN A 107 -17.48 5.81 8.31
CA GLN A 107 -16.89 4.51 8.64
C GLN A 107 -15.46 4.64 9.15
N ILE A 108 -14.67 5.56 8.59
CA ILE A 108 -13.31 5.88 9.04
C ILE A 108 -13.37 6.42 10.48
N LEU A 109 -14.19 7.44 10.73
CA LEU A 109 -14.35 8.05 12.06
C LEU A 109 -14.80 7.02 13.11
N ARG A 110 -15.79 6.18 12.79
CA ARG A 110 -16.23 5.10 13.70
C ARG A 110 -15.17 4.02 13.90
N GLY A 111 -14.27 3.84 12.95
CA GLY A 111 -13.10 2.96 13.09
C GLY A 111 -12.11 3.54 14.09
N MET A 112 -11.75 4.82 13.92
CA MET A 112 -10.83 5.54 14.81
C MET A 112 -11.35 5.59 16.24
N VAL A 113 -12.64 5.90 16.46
CA VAL A 113 -13.24 5.91 17.81
C VAL A 113 -13.19 4.53 18.46
N ARG A 114 -13.46 3.46 17.71
CA ARG A 114 -13.36 2.08 18.23
C ARG A 114 -11.93 1.70 18.58
N GLN A 115 -10.96 2.14 17.78
CA GLN A 115 -9.56 1.83 18.00
C GLN A 115 -8.99 2.61 19.21
N ALA A 116 -9.37 3.87 19.36
CA ALA A 116 -9.05 4.68 20.54
C ALA A 116 -9.57 4.03 21.84
N ARG A 117 -10.86 3.66 21.86
CA ARG A 117 -11.47 2.95 23.01
C ARG A 117 -10.78 1.63 23.34
N LYS A 118 -10.37 0.86 22.32
CA LYS A 118 -9.59 -0.37 22.52
C LYS A 118 -8.23 -0.11 23.16
N SER A 119 -7.51 0.90 22.68
CA SER A 119 -6.20 1.27 23.22
C SER A 119 -6.27 1.80 24.66
N GLU A 120 -7.34 2.49 25.00
CA GLU A 120 -7.61 2.99 26.36
C GLU A 120 -7.94 1.85 27.32
N ALA A 121 -8.79 0.91 26.90
CA ALA A 121 -9.09 -0.29 27.68
C ALA A 121 -7.85 -1.16 27.94
N LEU A 122 -6.97 -1.30 26.93
CA LEU A 122 -5.68 -2.00 27.07
C LEU A 122 -4.73 -1.29 28.05
N ARG A 123 -4.71 0.05 28.08
CA ARG A 123 -3.90 0.82 29.04
C ARG A 123 -4.41 0.69 30.48
N LEU A 124 -5.73 0.59 30.67
CA LEU A 124 -6.35 0.39 31.97
C LEU A 124 -6.14 -1.02 32.54
N GLN A 125 -5.94 -2.03 31.68
CA GLN A 125 -5.64 -3.41 32.10
C GLN A 125 -4.15 -3.66 32.40
N ALA A 126 -3.26 -2.76 31.96
CA ALA A 126 -1.81 -2.84 32.16
C ALA A 126 -1.33 -2.07 33.42
N ARG A 127 -2.27 -1.58 34.24
CA ARG A 127 -2.06 -0.94 35.54
C ARG A 127 -2.60 -1.84 36.63
#